data_AF-A0A2V7X1P6-F1
#
_entry.id   AF-A0A2V7X1P6-F1
#
_cell.length_a   1.000
_cell.length_b   1.000
_cell.length_c   1.000
_cell.angle_alpha   90.00
_cell.angle_beta   90.00
_cell.angle_gamma   90.00
#
_symmetry.space_group_name_H-M   'P 1'
#
loop_
_entity.id
_entity.type
_entity.pdbx_description
1 polymer ?
#
loop_
_entity_poly.entity_id
_entity_poly.type
_entity_poly.pdbx_seq_one_letter_code
_entity_poly.pdbx_strand_id
1 'polypeptide(L)'
;MASFLGRVGGNRMSMPASRLLPGKGSCLRGGHSSVAPVCFASNRLALTGIARPVLSSMAESELTADQQIESIWALGGLTWRELMRRVWGGINRNDLINRAYELAYNFLMAVFPMLLFMLGLLGMLASEGSKIRSDLFYYFQLVLPPMAYKLLVQTLSEVTPASTGGKLTFGLLFALYSGSAGMTQLMSTLNAAYEVREERSWLKIHLVSLTLTLAMAVLLIAALFLVLAGGQVIASAGQTVGFNGAAWIVMKIVQWAVALAFVVFAFASIYYFAPNVHEQHWYWLTPGSVVGVGMWAIASASTCVFLIHTARRMVRSEQ
;
A
#
# COMPACT_ATOMS: atom_id res chain seq x y z
N MET A 1 -29.90 3.70 5.65
CA MET A 1 -31.37 3.84 5.68
C MET A 1 -31.83 4.20 4.27
N ALA A 2 -32.90 3.55 3.84
CA ALA A 2 -33.25 3.29 2.45
C ALA A 2 -33.82 4.48 1.65
N SER A 3 -33.71 4.32 0.33
CA SER A 3 -34.65 4.74 -0.74
C SER A 3 -34.95 6.24 -0.92
N PHE A 4 -34.44 6.82 -2.01
CA PHE A 4 -35.21 7.77 -2.82
C PHE A 4 -34.88 7.61 -4.31
N LEU A 5 -35.92 7.32 -5.09
CA LEU A 5 -35.93 7.13 -6.54
C LEU A 5 -35.82 8.47 -7.27
N GLY A 6 -35.22 8.48 -8.46
CA GLY A 6 -35.15 9.65 -9.33
C GLY A 6 -34.76 9.32 -10.76
N ARG A 7 -35.71 8.77 -11.50
CA ARG A 7 -35.70 8.45 -12.94
C ARG A 7 -35.45 9.73 -13.76
N VAL A 8 -34.39 9.77 -14.57
CA VAL A 8 -34.23 10.76 -15.66
C VAL A 8 -33.93 10.00 -16.95
N GLY A 9 -34.90 10.02 -17.85
CA GLY A 9 -34.74 9.59 -19.24
C GLY A 9 -34.10 10.70 -20.07
N GLY A 10 -33.30 10.30 -21.07
CA GLY A 10 -32.68 11.22 -22.00
C GLY A 10 -31.96 10.48 -23.12
N ASN A 11 -32.66 10.33 -24.24
CA ASN A 11 -32.19 10.20 -25.62
C ASN A 11 -30.82 9.56 -25.89
N ARG A 12 -30.83 8.41 -26.58
CA ARG A 12 -29.74 8.06 -27.49
C ARG A 12 -30.28 7.63 -28.86
N MET A 13 -30.08 8.56 -29.79
CA MET A 13 -29.85 8.48 -31.23
C MET A 13 -29.98 7.14 -31.97
N SER A 14 -30.65 7.27 -33.11
CA SER A 14 -30.86 6.39 -34.26
C SER A 14 -29.61 6.02 -35.08
N MET A 15 -29.79 4.96 -35.91
CA MET A 15 -29.10 4.57 -37.17
C MET A 15 -28.01 3.46 -37.10
N PRO A 16 -27.77 2.70 -38.20
CA PRO A 16 -28.71 1.73 -38.77
C PRO A 16 -28.06 0.36 -39.07
N ALA A 17 -28.93 -0.60 -39.37
CA ALA A 17 -28.57 -1.92 -39.88
C ALA A 17 -27.84 -1.84 -41.23
N SER A 18 -26.72 -2.54 -41.34
CA SER A 18 -26.15 -2.97 -42.63
C SER A 18 -26.32 -4.48 -42.80
N ARG A 19 -26.76 -4.80 -44.00
CA ARG A 19 -27.24 -6.07 -44.54
C ARG A 19 -26.05 -6.76 -45.23
N LEU A 20 -25.95 -8.10 -45.16
CA LEU A 20 -25.52 -9.02 -46.26
C LEU A 20 -25.50 -10.50 -45.80
N LEU A 21 -26.64 -11.19 -46.01
CA LEU A 21 -26.95 -12.51 -46.63
C LEU A 21 -25.88 -13.65 -46.70
N PRO A 22 -26.25 -14.89 -47.11
CA PRO A 22 -27.32 -15.80 -46.64
C PRO A 22 -26.80 -17.25 -46.45
N GLY A 23 -27.50 -18.09 -45.66
CA GLY A 23 -27.17 -19.51 -45.55
C GLY A 23 -28.37 -20.36 -45.14
N LYS A 24 -28.93 -21.07 -46.12
CA LYS A 24 -30.11 -21.96 -46.03
C LYS A 24 -29.99 -23.00 -44.91
N GLY A 25 -31.12 -23.32 -44.28
CA GLY A 25 -31.26 -24.48 -43.40
C GLY A 25 -32.60 -24.55 -42.68
N SER A 26 -33.71 -24.41 -43.41
CA SER A 26 -35.05 -24.64 -42.87
C SER A 26 -35.31 -26.13 -42.73
N CYS A 27 -35.51 -26.63 -41.50
CA CYS A 27 -36.25 -27.86 -41.26
C CYS A 27 -37.22 -27.60 -40.08
N LEU A 28 -38.48 -27.35 -40.42
CA LEU A 28 -39.62 -27.39 -39.52
C LEU A 28 -40.32 -28.76 -39.66
N ARG A 29 -41.03 -29.12 -38.59
CA ARG A 29 -42.06 -30.19 -38.46
C ARG A 29 -41.45 -31.57 -38.18
N GLY A 30 -41.87 -32.34 -37.17
CA GLY A 30 -42.99 -32.25 -36.25
C GLY A 30 -43.47 -33.69 -35.99
N GLY A 31 -43.62 -34.07 -34.72
CA GLY A 31 -44.62 -35.03 -34.24
C GLY A 31 -44.53 -36.52 -34.63
N HIS A 32 -44.39 -37.34 -33.58
CA HIS A 32 -44.95 -38.68 -33.38
C HIS A 32 -44.27 -39.93 -34.01
N SER A 33 -44.08 -40.88 -33.09
CA SER A 33 -43.97 -42.34 -33.25
C SER A 33 -42.56 -42.95 -33.34
N SER A 34 -42.17 -43.54 -32.22
CA SER A 34 -41.74 -44.95 -32.05
C SER A 34 -40.63 -45.52 -32.95
N VAL A 35 -39.65 -46.11 -32.26
CA VAL A 35 -38.68 -47.15 -32.69
C VAL A 35 -37.35 -46.65 -33.29
N ALA A 36 -36.28 -46.93 -32.56
CA ALA A 36 -34.89 -46.83 -33.00
C ALA A 36 -34.48 -47.99 -33.93
N PRO A 37 -33.48 -47.80 -34.79
CA PRO A 37 -32.57 -48.89 -35.13
C PRO A 37 -31.13 -48.58 -34.72
N VAL A 38 -30.59 -49.50 -33.92
CA VAL A 38 -29.18 -49.69 -33.61
C VAL A 38 -28.46 -50.13 -34.89
N CYS A 39 -27.41 -49.42 -35.29
CA CYS A 39 -26.52 -49.86 -36.37
C CYS A 39 -25.21 -50.41 -35.77
N PHE A 40 -25.09 -51.73 -35.86
CA PHE A 40 -23.95 -52.53 -35.42
C PHE A 40 -23.03 -52.72 -36.63
N ALA A 41 -21.91 -52.00 -36.69
CA ALA A 41 -20.83 -52.26 -37.65
C ALA A 41 -19.69 -52.97 -36.93
N SER A 42 -19.72 -54.29 -37.01
CA SER A 42 -18.65 -55.20 -36.58
C SER A 42 -17.44 -55.04 -37.51
N ASN A 43 -16.30 -54.63 -36.97
CA ASN A 43 -15.02 -54.91 -37.61
C ASN A 43 -14.08 -55.54 -36.58
N ARG A 44 -13.76 -56.83 -36.80
CA ARG A 44 -12.92 -57.66 -35.95
C ARG A 44 -11.50 -57.68 -36.48
N LEU A 45 -10.57 -57.46 -35.55
CA LEU A 45 -9.24 -58.09 -35.46
C LEU A 45 -8.19 -57.79 -36.54
N ALA A 46 -7.23 -56.96 -36.14
CA ALA A 46 -5.80 -57.28 -36.28
C ALA A 46 -5.04 -56.71 -35.08
N LEU A 47 -4.90 -57.54 -34.04
CA LEU A 47 -3.96 -57.38 -32.94
C LEU A 47 -2.58 -57.80 -33.45
N THR A 48 -1.63 -56.87 -33.58
CA THR A 48 -0.20 -57.18 -33.40
C THR A 48 0.55 -55.92 -32.93
N GLY A 49 0.85 -55.93 -31.63
CA GLY A 49 2.11 -55.46 -31.06
C GLY A 49 2.62 -54.07 -31.40
N ILE A 50 2.19 -53.05 -30.64
CA ILE A 50 3.09 -52.03 -30.06
C ILE A 50 2.54 -51.65 -28.69
N ALA A 51 2.68 -52.53 -27.71
CA ALA A 51 2.62 -52.12 -26.31
C ALA A 51 4.00 -51.55 -25.95
N ARG A 52 4.18 -50.24 -26.14
CA ARG A 52 5.28 -49.50 -25.51
C ARG A 52 4.71 -48.74 -24.30
N PRO A 53 5.44 -48.75 -23.17
CA PRO A 53 4.94 -48.23 -21.90
C PRO A 53 4.93 -46.69 -21.96
N VAL A 54 3.75 -46.09 -21.91
CA VAL A 54 3.58 -44.64 -21.68
C VAL A 54 3.70 -44.30 -20.17
N LEU A 55 4.05 -45.29 -19.34
CA LEU A 55 4.12 -45.20 -17.89
C LEU A 55 5.54 -44.96 -17.33
N SER A 56 6.47 -44.41 -18.11
CA SER A 56 7.79 -44.02 -17.57
C SER A 56 8.27 -42.61 -17.92
N SER A 57 7.44 -41.75 -18.54
CA SER A 57 7.82 -40.34 -18.77
C SER A 57 7.16 -39.35 -17.81
N MET A 58 6.50 -39.83 -16.75
CA MET A 58 5.82 -38.98 -15.75
C MET A 58 6.43 -39.07 -14.35
N ALA A 59 7.52 -39.81 -14.16
CA ALA A 59 8.14 -40.03 -12.85
C ALA A 59 9.51 -39.34 -12.68
N GLU A 60 9.89 -38.43 -13.58
CA GLU A 60 11.19 -37.74 -13.55
C GLU A 60 11.05 -36.22 -13.81
N SER A 61 10.01 -35.61 -13.25
CA SER A 61 9.91 -34.14 -13.12
C SER A 61 9.65 -33.69 -11.68
N GLU A 62 9.98 -34.52 -10.70
CA GLU A 62 9.83 -34.25 -9.25
C GLU A 62 11.19 -33.88 -8.61
N LEU A 63 12.14 -33.31 -9.38
CA LEU A 63 13.48 -33.00 -8.84
C LEU A 63 14.10 -31.67 -9.33
N THR A 64 13.29 -30.64 -9.58
CA THR A 64 13.81 -29.25 -9.73
C THR A 64 12.88 -28.16 -9.16
N ALA A 65 11.88 -28.49 -8.33
CA ALA A 65 11.10 -27.47 -7.62
C ALA A 65 11.87 -26.86 -6.43
N ASP A 66 12.85 -27.59 -5.86
CA ASP A 66 13.59 -27.17 -4.67
C ASP A 66 14.86 -26.34 -4.95
N GLN A 67 15.22 -26.10 -6.22
CA GLN A 67 16.46 -25.38 -6.58
C GLN A 67 16.27 -24.03 -7.30
N GLN A 68 15.04 -23.53 -7.50
CA GLN A 68 14.82 -22.32 -8.32
C GLN A 68 14.62 -20.98 -7.57
N ILE A 69 14.75 -20.92 -6.25
CA ILE A 69 14.69 -19.64 -5.52
C ILE A 69 15.89 -19.47 -4.58
N GLU A 70 17.12 -19.68 -5.07
CA GLU A 70 18.31 -19.43 -4.24
C GLU A 70 18.54 -17.92 -3.96
N SER A 71 17.97 -17.01 -4.75
CA SER A 71 17.86 -15.61 -4.34
C SER A 71 16.85 -14.82 -5.16
N ILE A 72 15.95 -14.08 -4.50
CA ILE A 72 15.10 -13.04 -5.13
C ILE A 72 15.98 -11.93 -5.75
N TRP A 73 17.23 -11.84 -5.30
CA TRP A 73 18.23 -10.89 -5.78
C TRP A 73 18.93 -11.32 -7.07
N ALA A 74 18.98 -12.61 -7.37
CA ALA A 74 19.25 -13.07 -8.73
C ALA A 74 17.96 -12.79 -9.52
N LEU A 75 17.99 -11.76 -10.36
CA LEU A 75 16.89 -11.24 -11.19
C LEU A 75 16.37 -12.26 -12.24
N GLY A 76 16.28 -13.56 -11.92
CA GLY A 76 15.85 -14.63 -12.80
C GLY A 76 16.73 -14.80 -14.04
N GLY A 77 17.98 -14.35 -14.01
CA GLY A 77 18.88 -14.34 -15.17
C GLY A 77 18.55 -13.27 -16.23
N LEU A 78 17.67 -12.31 -15.93
CA LEU A 78 17.27 -11.25 -16.86
C LEU A 78 18.29 -10.10 -16.90
N THR A 79 18.57 -9.58 -18.09
CA THR A 79 19.33 -8.33 -18.26
C THR A 79 18.54 -7.14 -17.68
N TRP A 80 19.22 -6.16 -17.07
CA TRP A 80 18.59 -4.97 -16.48
C TRP A 80 17.64 -4.23 -17.43
N ARG A 81 18.00 -4.15 -18.72
CA ARG A 81 17.16 -3.52 -19.75
C ARG A 81 15.84 -4.26 -19.96
N GLU A 82 15.87 -5.60 -19.90
CA GLU A 82 14.68 -6.42 -20.08
C GLU A 82 13.78 -6.36 -18.85
N LEU A 83 14.36 -6.39 -17.65
CA LEU A 83 13.63 -6.16 -16.40
C LEU A 83 12.88 -4.81 -16.45
N MET A 84 13.57 -3.73 -16.78
CA MET A 84 12.96 -2.39 -16.87
C MET A 84 11.87 -2.32 -17.94
N ARG A 85 12.07 -2.94 -19.10
CA ARG A 85 11.05 -3.01 -20.15
C ARG A 85 9.80 -3.78 -19.67
N ARG A 86 9.98 -4.90 -18.98
CA ARG A 86 8.87 -5.69 -18.43
C ARG A 86 8.13 -4.94 -17.33
N VAL A 87 8.84 -4.28 -16.42
CA VAL A 87 8.26 -3.44 -15.37
C VAL A 87 7.45 -2.30 -15.99
N TRP A 88 8.02 -1.58 -16.97
CA TRP A 88 7.29 -0.51 -17.67
C TRP A 88 6.05 -1.02 -18.41
N GLY A 89 6.17 -2.17 -19.08
CA GLY A 89 5.03 -2.84 -19.69
C GLY A 89 3.95 -3.23 -18.69
N GLY A 90 4.35 -3.73 -17.51
CA GLY A 90 3.44 -4.07 -16.41
C GLY A 90 2.75 -2.85 -15.81
N ILE A 91 3.47 -1.74 -15.63
CA ILE A 91 2.92 -0.45 -15.17
C ILE A 91 1.77 -0.01 -16.08
N ASN A 92 1.99 -0.07 -17.41
CA ASN A 92 0.98 0.35 -18.38
C ASN A 92 -0.17 -0.66 -18.52
N ARG A 93 0.09 -1.97 -18.46
CA ARG A 93 -0.96 -3.01 -18.55
C ARG A 93 -1.92 -2.98 -17.36
N ASN A 94 -1.42 -2.66 -16.17
CA ASN A 94 -2.18 -2.69 -14.93
C ASN A 94 -2.70 -1.30 -14.49
N ASP A 95 -2.57 -0.28 -15.35
CA ASP A 95 -2.92 1.12 -15.08
C ASP A 95 -2.37 1.63 -13.74
N LEU A 96 -1.14 1.22 -13.39
CA LEU A 96 -0.58 1.48 -12.05
C LEU A 96 -0.42 2.97 -11.76
N ILE A 97 -0.22 3.80 -12.80
CA ILE A 97 -0.13 5.26 -12.66
C ILE A 97 -1.48 5.84 -12.18
N ASN A 98 -2.60 5.43 -12.78
CA ASN A 98 -3.93 5.90 -12.39
C ASN A 98 -4.26 5.43 -10.96
N ARG A 99 -3.95 4.17 -10.65
CA ARG A 99 -4.11 3.61 -9.30
C ARG A 99 -3.25 4.33 -8.25
N ALA A 100 -2.04 4.77 -8.63
CA ALA A 100 -1.18 5.55 -7.75
C ALA A 100 -1.78 6.94 -7.47
N TYR A 101 -2.40 7.60 -8.45
CA TYR A 101 -3.12 8.86 -8.22
C TYR A 101 -4.33 8.67 -7.30
N GLU A 102 -5.10 7.60 -7.48
CA GLU A 102 -6.22 7.26 -6.59
C GLU A 102 -5.73 7.00 -5.16
N LEU A 103 -4.62 6.29 -5.00
CA LEU A 103 -4.01 6.03 -3.69
C LEU A 103 -3.54 7.32 -3.02
N ALA A 104 -2.84 8.19 -3.76
CA ALA A 104 -2.36 9.48 -3.27
C ALA A 104 -3.54 10.39 -2.84
N TYR A 105 -4.62 10.42 -3.61
CA TYR A 105 -5.81 11.18 -3.28
C TYR A 105 -6.47 10.68 -1.98
N ASN A 106 -6.57 9.37 -1.79
CA ASN A 106 -7.11 8.80 -0.54
C ASN A 106 -6.24 9.17 0.68
N PHE A 107 -4.90 9.08 0.56
CA PHE A 107 -4.02 9.50 1.63
C PHE A 107 -4.10 11.01 1.91
N LEU A 108 -4.20 11.84 0.87
CA LEU A 108 -4.40 13.28 1.04
C LEU A 108 -5.70 13.60 1.79
N MET A 109 -6.79 12.90 1.45
CA MET A 109 -8.05 13.05 2.16
C MET A 109 -7.98 12.59 3.61
N ALA A 110 -7.16 11.58 3.92
CA ALA A 110 -6.92 11.13 5.30
C ALA A 110 -6.16 12.15 6.16
N VAL A 111 -5.41 13.08 5.55
CA VAL A 111 -4.71 14.15 6.28
C VAL A 111 -5.67 15.07 7.01
N PHE A 112 -6.82 15.43 6.43
CA PHE A 112 -7.76 16.36 7.08
C PHE A 112 -8.34 15.81 8.41
N PRO A 113 -8.90 14.60 8.45
CA PRO A 113 -9.31 13.96 9.71
C PRO A 113 -8.17 13.82 10.72
N MET A 114 -6.97 13.46 10.24
CA MET A 114 -5.80 13.30 11.09
C MET A 114 -5.39 14.62 11.73
N LEU A 115 -5.45 15.73 10.99
CA LEU A 115 -5.21 17.07 11.50
C LEU A 115 -6.26 17.48 12.55
N LEU A 116 -7.54 17.17 12.32
CA LEU A 116 -8.60 17.43 13.32
C LEU A 116 -8.38 16.64 14.61
N PHE A 117 -7.99 15.36 14.49
CA PHE A 117 -7.64 14.54 15.64
C PHE A 117 -6.43 15.11 16.39
N MET A 118 -5.35 15.46 15.67
CA MET A 118 -4.16 16.09 16.26
C MET A 118 -4.48 17.41 16.95
N LEU A 119 -5.33 18.25 16.35
CA LEU A 119 -5.74 19.52 16.95
C LEU A 119 -6.55 19.31 18.23
N GLY A 120 -7.46 18.33 18.25
CA GLY A 120 -8.16 17.93 19.46
C GLY A 120 -7.22 17.37 20.53
N LEU A 121 -6.22 16.57 20.13
CA LEU A 121 -5.22 16.01 21.04
C LEU A 121 -4.35 17.11 21.64
N LEU A 122 -3.90 18.06 20.82
CA LEU A 122 -3.15 19.22 21.27
C LEU A 122 -3.98 20.12 22.19
N GLY A 123 -5.26 20.37 21.88
CA GLY A 123 -6.16 21.11 22.77
C GLY A 123 -6.31 20.44 24.14
N MET A 124 -6.43 19.11 24.17
CA MET A 124 -6.49 18.34 25.43
C MET A 124 -5.17 18.39 26.21
N LEU A 125 -4.02 18.22 25.53
CA LEU A 125 -2.69 18.31 26.18
C LEU A 125 -2.37 19.73 26.64
N ALA A 126 -2.85 20.75 25.92
CA ALA A 126 -2.73 22.15 26.26
C ALA A 126 -3.78 22.61 27.29
N SER A 127 -4.70 21.76 27.75
CA SER A 127 -5.68 22.14 28.78
C SER A 127 -5.00 22.61 30.08
N GLU A 128 -5.64 23.55 30.78
CA GLU A 128 -5.10 24.17 31.99
C GLU A 128 -4.87 23.12 33.10
N GLY A 129 -3.66 23.06 33.65
CA GLY A 129 -3.28 22.15 34.74
C GLY A 129 -2.41 20.95 34.34
N SER A 130 -2.12 20.74 33.07
CA SER A 130 -1.18 19.68 32.65
C SER A 130 0.28 20.16 32.78
N LYS A 131 1.16 19.36 33.42
CA LYS A 131 2.62 19.60 33.42
C LYS A 131 3.21 19.59 31.99
N ILE A 132 2.51 18.94 31.06
CA ILE A 132 2.91 18.78 29.66
C ILE A 132 2.77 20.10 28.89
N ARG A 133 1.88 21.01 29.33
CA ARG A 133 1.64 22.29 28.67
C ARG A 133 2.90 23.15 28.60
N SER A 134 3.59 23.34 29.72
CA SER A 134 4.80 24.19 29.77
C SER A 134 5.91 23.68 28.87
N ASP A 135 6.14 22.36 28.87
CA ASP A 135 7.16 21.73 28.04
C ASP A 135 6.82 21.89 26.55
N LEU A 136 5.55 21.66 26.19
CA LEU A 136 5.07 21.77 24.82
C LEU A 136 5.24 23.20 24.26
N PHE A 137 4.84 24.23 25.01
CA PHE A 137 5.01 25.62 24.59
C PHE A 137 6.49 26.03 24.51
N TYR A 138 7.34 25.51 25.41
CA TYR A 138 8.79 25.73 25.36
C TYR A 138 9.41 25.15 24.07
N TYR A 139 9.05 23.92 23.69
CA TYR A 139 9.52 23.32 22.44
C TYR A 139 9.04 24.09 21.20
N PHE A 140 7.78 24.53 21.18
CA PHE A 140 7.27 25.33 20.05
C PHE A 140 7.98 26.67 19.92
N GLN A 141 8.33 27.32 21.03
CA GLN A 141 9.09 28.57 21.00
C GLN A 141 10.50 28.38 20.43
N LEU A 142 11.12 27.20 20.62
CA LEU A 142 12.45 26.89 20.10
C LEU A 142 12.46 26.64 18.58
N VAL A 143 11.36 26.09 18.05
CA VAL A 143 11.30 25.59 16.67
C VAL A 143 10.59 26.57 15.72
N LEU A 144 9.62 27.35 16.22
CA LEU A 144 8.83 28.26 15.38
C LEU A 144 9.36 29.70 15.42
N PRO A 145 9.35 30.42 14.29
CA PRO A 145 9.52 31.87 14.26
C PRO A 145 8.45 32.58 15.13
N PRO A 146 8.74 33.78 15.67
CA PRO A 146 7.84 34.46 16.61
C PRO A 146 6.41 34.66 16.10
N MET A 147 6.25 34.98 14.80
CA MET A 147 4.94 35.17 14.18
C MET A 147 4.13 33.87 14.10
N ALA A 148 4.79 32.76 13.76
CA ALA A 148 4.13 31.45 13.69
C ALA A 148 3.78 30.92 15.08
N TYR A 149 4.63 31.18 16.08
CA TYR A 149 4.34 30.88 17.48
C TYR A 149 3.10 31.61 17.99
N LYS A 150 2.97 32.92 17.72
CA LYS A 150 1.81 33.71 18.15
C LYS A 150 0.51 33.18 17.54
N LEU A 151 0.52 32.85 16.25
CA LEU A 151 -0.63 32.25 15.56
C LEU A 151 -1.01 30.90 16.19
N LEU A 152 -0.03 30.05 16.47
CA LEU A 152 -0.24 28.74 17.09
C LEU A 152 -0.87 28.86 18.49
N VAL A 153 -0.36 29.75 19.34
CA VAL A 153 -0.92 30.01 20.68
C VAL A 153 -2.37 30.47 20.58
N GLN A 154 -2.67 31.37 19.65
CA GLN A 154 -4.03 31.85 19.42
C GLN A 154 -4.96 30.70 19.00
N THR A 155 -4.59 29.92 17.98
CA THR A 155 -5.39 28.77 17.53
C THR A 155 -5.61 27.74 18.64
N LEU A 156 -4.59 27.41 19.43
CA LEU A 156 -4.74 26.47 20.54
C LEU A 156 -5.67 27.03 21.63
N SER A 157 -5.61 28.32 21.93
CA SER A 157 -6.51 28.95 22.91
C SER A 157 -7.97 28.93 22.48
N GLU A 158 -8.25 28.96 21.17
CA GLU A 158 -9.60 28.88 20.62
C GLU A 158 -10.13 27.42 20.60
N VAL A 159 -9.26 26.43 20.44
CA VAL A 159 -9.65 25.02 20.31
C VAL A 159 -9.72 24.28 21.65
N THR A 160 -8.91 24.69 22.64
CA THR A 160 -8.87 24.07 23.99
C THR A 160 -10.23 24.05 24.71
N PRO A 161 -11.04 25.14 24.70
CA PRO A 161 -12.37 25.13 25.32
C PRO A 161 -13.37 24.21 24.60
N ALA A 162 -13.15 23.98 23.31
CA ALA A 162 -14.05 23.20 22.46
C ALA A 162 -13.73 21.68 22.47
N SER A 163 -12.57 21.25 23.02
CA SER A 163 -12.12 19.87 22.99
C SER A 163 -12.73 19.03 24.14
N THR A 164 -13.92 18.46 23.92
CA THR A 164 -14.48 17.40 24.77
C THR A 164 -13.95 16.03 24.32
N GLY A 165 -13.67 15.11 25.25
CA GLY A 165 -13.12 13.78 24.95
C GLY A 165 -13.90 12.98 23.89
N GLY A 166 -15.23 13.15 23.80
CA GLY A 166 -16.04 12.51 22.75
C GLY A 166 -15.69 12.96 21.31
N LYS A 167 -15.29 14.21 21.11
CA LYS A 167 -14.87 14.73 19.79
C LYS A 167 -13.53 14.15 19.35
N LEU A 168 -12.63 13.90 20.31
CA LEU A 168 -11.33 13.28 20.06
C LEU A 168 -11.49 11.85 19.55
N THR A 169 -12.32 11.05 20.21
CA THR A 169 -12.60 9.67 19.78
C THR A 169 -13.25 9.65 18.40
N PHE A 170 -14.18 10.56 18.12
CA PHE A 170 -14.78 10.68 16.79
C PHE A 170 -13.75 11.05 15.71
N GLY A 171 -12.86 12.01 16.00
CA GLY A 171 -11.75 12.38 15.12
C GLY A 171 -10.79 11.22 14.87
N LEU A 172 -10.45 10.46 15.90
CA LEU A 172 -9.59 9.27 15.80
C LEU A 172 -10.23 8.20 14.91
N LEU A 173 -11.50 7.87 15.15
CA LEU A 173 -12.22 6.88 14.35
C LEU A 173 -12.34 7.32 12.89
N PHE A 174 -12.62 8.61 12.65
CA PHE A 174 -12.73 9.14 11.31
C PHE A 174 -11.38 9.18 10.58
N ALA A 175 -10.29 9.51 11.30
CA ALA A 175 -8.93 9.45 10.77
C ALA A 175 -8.51 8.02 10.43
N LEU A 176 -8.79 7.08 11.33
CA LEU A 176 -8.47 5.67 11.13
C LEU A 176 -9.27 5.08 9.96
N TYR A 177 -10.56 5.40 9.86
CA TYR A 177 -11.41 5.00 8.73
C TYR A 177 -10.88 5.55 7.40
N SER A 178 -10.52 6.84 7.37
CA SER A 178 -9.99 7.49 6.17
C SER A 178 -8.64 6.91 5.74
N GLY A 179 -7.75 6.61 6.70
CA GLY A 179 -6.49 5.91 6.43
C GLY A 179 -6.72 4.48 5.92
N SER A 180 -7.68 3.76 6.50
CA SER A 180 -8.05 2.40 6.09
C SER A 180 -8.57 2.34 4.65
N ALA A 181 -9.27 3.38 4.18
CA ALA A 181 -9.71 3.47 2.79
C ALA A 181 -8.53 3.52 1.80
N GLY A 182 -7.47 4.26 2.12
CA GLY A 182 -6.22 4.26 1.36
C GLY A 182 -5.56 2.88 1.33
N MET A 183 -5.53 2.18 2.48
CA MET A 183 -4.98 0.83 2.56
C MET A 183 -5.78 -0.18 1.74
N THR A 184 -7.12 -0.06 1.70
CA THR A 184 -7.98 -0.88 0.83
C THR A 184 -7.65 -0.66 -0.65
N GLN A 185 -7.37 0.59 -1.06
CA GLN A 185 -6.97 0.88 -2.44
C GLN A 185 -5.58 0.32 -2.78
N LEU A 186 -4.66 0.34 -1.81
CA LEU A 186 -3.35 -0.28 -1.94
C LEU A 186 -3.46 -1.80 -2.13
N MET A 187 -4.32 -2.47 -1.36
CA MET A 187 -4.62 -3.91 -1.54
C MET A 187 -5.13 -4.22 -2.94
N SER A 188 -6.13 -3.47 -3.41
CA SER A 188 -6.66 -3.61 -4.78
C SER A 188 -5.60 -3.40 -5.86
N THR A 189 -4.70 -2.43 -5.65
CA THR A 189 -3.59 -2.14 -6.57
C THR A 189 -2.56 -3.27 -6.57
N LEU A 190 -2.24 -3.83 -5.41
CA LEU A 190 -1.34 -4.98 -5.31
C LEU A 190 -1.94 -6.23 -5.93
N ASN A 191 -3.22 -6.52 -5.67
CA ASN A 191 -3.92 -7.63 -6.33
C ASN A 191 -3.90 -7.50 -7.86
N ALA A 192 -4.10 -6.29 -8.39
CA ALA A 192 -3.98 -6.03 -9.83
C ALA A 192 -2.54 -6.25 -10.34
N ALA A 193 -1.52 -5.85 -9.56
CA ALA A 193 -0.11 -6.08 -9.92
C ALA A 193 0.29 -7.56 -9.89
N TYR A 194 -0.31 -8.35 -9.00
CA TYR A 194 -0.16 -9.81 -8.94
C TYR A 194 -1.10 -10.56 -9.90
N GLU A 195 -1.94 -9.84 -10.66
CA GLU A 195 -2.95 -10.42 -11.58
C GLU A 195 -3.95 -11.37 -10.88
N VAL A 196 -4.21 -11.13 -9.59
CA VAL A 196 -5.10 -11.94 -8.75
C VAL A 196 -6.44 -11.23 -8.56
N ARG A 197 -7.54 -11.99 -8.65
CA ARG A 197 -8.88 -11.50 -8.31
C ARG A 197 -9.10 -11.59 -6.80
N GLU A 198 -9.71 -10.55 -6.24
CA GLU A 198 -10.07 -10.53 -4.83
C GLU A 198 -11.30 -11.42 -4.59
N GLU A 199 -11.12 -12.49 -3.83
CA GLU A 199 -12.19 -13.45 -3.50
C GLU A 199 -12.74 -13.22 -2.08
N ARG A 200 -12.10 -12.36 -1.28
CA ARG A 200 -12.50 -12.08 0.10
C ARG A 200 -13.82 -11.31 0.13
N SER A 201 -14.63 -11.59 1.16
CA SER A 201 -15.85 -10.81 1.41
C SER A 201 -15.52 -9.37 1.79
N TRP A 202 -16.43 -8.44 1.48
CA TRP A 202 -16.28 -7.01 1.77
C TRP A 202 -15.86 -6.73 3.22
N LEU A 203 -16.45 -7.43 4.20
CA LEU A 203 -16.10 -7.30 5.62
C LEU A 203 -14.66 -7.73 5.93
N LYS A 204 -14.18 -8.83 5.31
CA LYS A 204 -12.81 -9.30 5.51
C LYS A 204 -11.80 -8.31 4.94
N ILE A 205 -12.08 -7.72 3.78
CA ILE A 205 -11.20 -6.70 3.17
C ILE A 205 -11.02 -5.51 4.11
N HIS A 206 -12.12 -4.96 4.65
CA HIS A 206 -12.05 -3.82 5.57
C HIS A 206 -11.39 -4.16 6.90
N LEU A 207 -11.59 -5.35 7.45
CA LEU A 207 -10.90 -5.77 8.67
C LEU A 207 -9.39 -5.89 8.43
N VAL A 208 -8.97 -6.53 7.34
CA VAL A 208 -7.55 -6.67 7.01
C VAL A 208 -6.93 -5.31 6.72
N SER A 209 -7.61 -4.41 6.01
CA SER A 209 -7.10 -3.06 5.74
C SER A 209 -6.99 -2.21 7.00
N LEU A 210 -7.95 -2.32 7.92
CA LEU A 210 -7.89 -1.66 9.22
C LEU A 210 -6.72 -2.17 10.07
N THR A 211 -6.53 -3.49 10.15
CA THR A 211 -5.43 -4.11 10.89
C THR A 211 -4.08 -3.72 10.31
N LEU A 212 -3.91 -3.72 8.98
CA LEU A 212 -2.67 -3.28 8.35
C LEU A 212 -2.41 -1.80 8.59
N THR A 213 -3.44 -0.95 8.48
CA THR A 213 -3.32 0.49 8.75
C THR A 213 -2.85 0.74 10.18
N LEU A 214 -3.44 0.04 11.16
CA LEU A 214 -3.04 0.17 12.56
C LEU A 214 -1.62 -0.36 12.80
N ALA A 215 -1.27 -1.51 12.22
CA ALA A 215 0.08 -2.07 12.31
C ALA A 215 1.13 -1.12 11.72
N MET A 216 0.85 -0.52 10.55
CA MET A 216 1.72 0.49 9.93
C MET A 216 1.84 1.74 10.80
N ALA A 217 0.72 2.23 11.36
CA ALA A 217 0.75 3.37 12.27
C ALA A 217 1.63 3.10 13.50
N VAL A 218 1.52 1.92 14.12
CA VAL A 218 2.36 1.52 15.26
C VAL A 218 3.84 1.45 14.88
N LEU A 219 4.18 0.82 13.75
CA LEU A 219 5.57 0.73 13.27
C LEU A 219 6.17 2.11 12.99
N LEU A 220 5.41 3.01 12.35
CA LEU A 220 5.86 4.37 12.04
C LEU A 220 6.00 5.22 13.32
N ILE A 221 5.07 5.11 14.27
CA ILE A 221 5.17 5.79 15.57
C ILE A 221 6.38 5.26 16.34
N ALA A 222 6.62 3.94 16.33
CA ALA A 222 7.80 3.35 16.98
C ALA A 222 9.10 3.83 16.33
N ALA A 223 9.17 3.88 15.00
CA ALA A 223 10.33 4.41 14.26
C ALA A 223 10.56 5.90 14.58
N LEU A 224 9.49 6.70 14.61
CA LEU A 224 9.56 8.12 14.95
C LEU A 224 10.03 8.32 16.40
N PHE A 225 9.45 7.56 17.34
CA PHE A 225 9.85 7.59 18.74
C PHE A 225 11.32 7.21 18.92
N LEU A 226 11.79 6.16 18.24
CA LEU A 226 13.19 5.77 18.25
C LEU A 226 14.09 6.91 17.72
N VAL A 227 13.69 7.61 16.67
CA VAL A 227 14.48 8.70 16.11
C VAL A 227 14.52 9.92 17.04
N LEU A 228 13.37 10.30 17.61
CA LEU A 228 13.24 11.48 18.47
C LEU A 228 13.81 11.25 19.88
N ALA A 229 13.41 10.17 20.53
CA ALA A 229 13.84 9.84 21.89
C ALA A 229 15.23 9.20 21.92
N GLY A 230 15.63 8.49 20.85
CA GLY A 230 16.93 7.83 20.78
C GLY A 230 18.11 8.79 20.98
N GLY A 231 17.98 10.04 20.54
CA GLY A 231 19.00 11.06 20.79
C GLY A 231 19.22 11.37 22.28
N GLN A 232 18.15 11.48 23.06
CA GLN A 232 18.23 11.74 24.51
C GLN A 232 18.74 10.52 25.26
N VAL A 233 18.32 9.32 24.87
CA VAL A 233 18.77 8.04 25.47
C VAL A 233 20.26 7.80 25.20
N ILE A 234 20.73 8.07 23.97
CA ILE A 234 22.15 7.97 23.63
C ILE A 234 22.97 9.03 24.37
N ALA A 235 22.44 10.24 24.54
CA ALA A 235 23.14 11.31 25.25
C ALA A 235 23.30 11.03 26.76
N SER A 236 22.25 10.51 27.41
CA SER A 236 22.30 10.15 28.84
C SER A 236 23.19 8.94 29.10
N ALA A 237 23.15 7.91 28.23
CA ALA A 237 24.09 6.79 28.26
C ALA A 237 25.53 7.23 27.93
N GLY A 238 25.67 8.26 27.09
CA GLY A 238 26.94 8.90 26.71
C GLY A 238 27.73 9.42 27.91
N GLN A 239 27.03 10.07 28.84
CA GLN A 239 27.61 10.73 30.01
C GLN A 239 28.06 9.74 31.10
N THR A 240 27.41 8.57 31.21
CA THR A 240 27.75 7.54 32.20
C THR A 240 28.88 6.63 31.75
N VAL A 241 29.02 6.39 30.43
CA VAL A 241 29.98 5.43 29.86
C VAL A 241 31.21 6.11 29.23
N GLY A 242 31.21 7.44 29.08
CA GLY A 242 32.37 8.18 28.54
C GLY A 242 32.55 7.95 27.04
N PHE A 243 31.50 8.11 26.26
CA PHE A 243 31.55 7.91 24.80
C PHE A 243 32.48 8.93 24.12
N ASN A 244 33.56 8.44 23.49
CA ASN A 244 34.37 9.23 22.55
C ASN A 244 33.51 9.67 21.34
N GLY A 245 33.86 10.80 20.70
CA GLY A 245 33.10 11.36 19.57
C GLY A 245 32.82 10.38 18.42
N ALA A 246 33.73 9.43 18.17
CA ALA A 246 33.52 8.35 17.19
C ALA A 246 32.37 7.40 17.57
N ALA A 247 32.24 7.05 18.85
CA ALA A 247 31.20 6.15 19.32
C ALA A 247 29.81 6.83 19.28
N TRP A 248 29.75 8.16 19.45
CA TRP A 248 28.52 8.92 19.22
C TRP A 248 28.05 8.87 17.76
N ILE A 249 28.98 9.01 16.80
CA ILE A 249 28.68 8.90 15.37
C ILE A 249 28.17 7.50 15.02
N VAL A 250 28.84 6.45 15.51
CA VAL A 250 28.42 5.06 15.28
C VAL A 250 27.01 4.81 15.81
N MET A 251 26.70 5.27 17.04
CA MET A 251 25.35 5.12 17.61
C MET A 251 24.29 5.86 16.80
N LYS A 252 24.62 7.04 16.25
CA LYS A 252 23.72 7.76 15.35
C LYS A 252 23.49 6.99 14.05
N ILE A 253 24.53 6.42 13.45
CA ILE A 253 24.38 5.58 12.24
C ILE A 253 23.48 4.38 12.53
N VAL A 254 23.69 3.69 13.66
CA VAL A 254 22.85 2.56 14.09
C VAL A 254 21.40 3.00 14.31
N GLN A 255 21.17 4.14 14.96
CA GLN A 255 19.83 4.69 15.19
C GLN A 255 19.06 4.88 13.87
N TRP A 256 19.70 5.50 12.87
CA TRP A 256 19.10 5.69 11.54
C TRP A 256 18.94 4.38 10.77
N ALA A 257 19.88 3.45 10.89
CA ALA A 257 19.78 2.11 10.28
C ALA A 257 18.58 1.33 10.85
N VAL A 258 18.38 1.35 12.17
CA VAL A 258 17.22 0.71 12.81
C VAL A 258 15.92 1.39 12.38
N ALA A 259 15.87 2.73 12.34
CA ALA A 259 14.70 3.45 11.85
C ALA A 259 14.36 3.08 10.39
N LEU A 260 15.37 2.96 9.53
CA LEU A 260 15.21 2.50 8.15
C LEU A 260 14.72 1.04 8.09
N ALA A 261 15.21 0.17 8.98
CA ALA A 261 14.76 -1.21 9.08
C ALA A 261 13.27 -1.31 9.43
N PHE A 262 12.76 -0.45 10.34
CA PHE A 262 11.32 -0.37 10.62
C PHE A 262 10.50 0.00 9.37
N VAL A 263 10.99 0.92 8.55
CA VAL A 263 10.31 1.31 7.31
C VAL A 263 10.34 0.16 6.29
N VAL A 264 11.49 -0.49 6.09
CA VAL A 264 11.61 -1.68 5.23
C VAL A 264 10.65 -2.77 5.69
N PHE A 265 10.59 -3.02 6.99
CA PHE A 265 9.68 -4.00 7.60
C PHE A 265 8.21 -3.63 7.40
N ALA A 266 7.86 -2.35 7.45
CA ALA A 266 6.54 -1.85 7.13
C ALA A 266 6.15 -2.17 5.68
N PHE A 267 7.02 -1.88 4.71
CA PHE A 267 6.81 -2.24 3.30
C PHE A 267 6.72 -3.75 3.09
N ALA A 268 7.59 -4.54 3.72
CA ALA A 268 7.56 -6.00 3.63
C ALA A 268 6.26 -6.59 4.18
N SER A 269 5.77 -6.06 5.30
CA SER A 269 4.50 -6.46 5.90
C SER A 269 3.32 -6.17 4.96
N ILE A 270 3.33 -5.02 4.28
CA ILE A 270 2.33 -4.69 3.27
C ILE A 270 2.37 -5.71 2.12
N TYR A 271 3.55 -6.00 1.57
CA TYR A 271 3.65 -6.91 0.43
C TYR A 271 3.26 -8.35 0.73
N TYR A 272 3.38 -8.77 2.00
CA TYR A 272 2.97 -10.11 2.41
C TYR A 272 1.48 -10.19 2.80
N PHE A 273 0.97 -9.26 3.62
CA PHE A 273 -0.39 -9.39 4.14
C PHE A 273 -1.47 -8.74 3.26
N ALA A 274 -1.11 -7.80 2.39
CA ALA A 274 -2.07 -7.09 1.56
C ALA A 274 -2.66 -7.92 0.39
N PRO A 275 -1.87 -8.66 -0.41
CA PRO A 275 -2.41 -9.37 -1.56
C PRO A 275 -3.12 -10.67 -1.18
N ASN A 276 -4.08 -11.10 -2.01
CA ASN A 276 -4.85 -12.34 -1.83
C ASN A 276 -4.21 -13.55 -2.55
N VAL A 277 -2.90 -13.76 -2.38
CA VAL A 277 -2.17 -14.88 -3.00
C VAL A 277 -2.20 -16.09 -2.06
N HIS A 278 -2.48 -17.27 -2.60
CA HIS A 278 -2.68 -18.50 -1.80
C HIS A 278 -1.38 -19.08 -1.23
N GLU A 279 -0.24 -18.85 -1.90
CA GLU A 279 1.08 -19.31 -1.46
C GLU A 279 2.08 -18.15 -1.49
N GLN A 280 2.43 -17.62 -0.32
CA GLN A 280 3.50 -16.64 -0.19
C GLN A 280 4.53 -17.10 0.83
N HIS A 281 5.79 -17.09 0.40
CA HIS A 281 6.92 -17.31 1.29
C HIS A 281 7.29 -15.98 1.95
N TRP A 282 7.52 -15.98 3.26
CA TRP A 282 7.88 -14.76 4.00
C TRP A 282 9.32 -14.34 3.68
N TYR A 283 9.48 -13.15 3.10
CA TYR A 283 10.79 -12.57 2.83
C TYR A 283 10.96 -11.24 3.57
N TRP A 284 11.95 -11.18 4.46
CA TRP A 284 12.27 -9.98 5.24
C TRP A 284 12.74 -8.80 4.37
N LEU A 285 13.27 -9.08 3.17
CA LEU A 285 13.82 -8.07 2.28
C LEU A 285 13.44 -8.34 0.82
N THR A 286 12.33 -7.75 0.38
CA THR A 286 11.92 -7.82 -1.03
C THR A 286 12.64 -6.74 -1.86
N PRO A 287 13.01 -7.01 -3.13
CA PRO A 287 13.61 -5.99 -4.00
C PRO A 287 12.71 -4.76 -4.17
N GLY A 288 11.39 -4.96 -4.20
CA GLY A 288 10.41 -3.89 -4.25
C GLY A 288 10.49 -2.95 -3.05
N SER A 289 10.68 -3.48 -1.84
CA SER A 289 10.83 -2.67 -0.62
C SER A 289 12.09 -1.80 -0.70
N VAL A 290 13.20 -2.35 -1.19
CA VAL A 290 14.46 -1.59 -1.32
C VAL A 290 14.35 -0.49 -2.37
N VAL A 291 13.73 -0.77 -3.53
CA VAL A 291 13.47 0.24 -4.56
C VAL A 291 12.52 1.31 -4.03
N GLY A 292 11.45 0.93 -3.34
CA GLY A 292 10.48 1.86 -2.75
C GLY A 292 11.11 2.78 -1.71
N VAL A 293 11.88 2.23 -0.78
CA VAL A 293 12.62 3.00 0.22
C VAL A 293 13.67 3.91 -0.43
N GLY A 294 14.38 3.43 -1.46
CA GLY A 294 15.33 4.25 -2.22
C GLY A 294 14.65 5.43 -2.91
N MET A 295 13.51 5.20 -3.56
CA MET A 295 12.74 6.25 -4.23
C MET A 295 12.19 7.27 -3.22
N TRP A 296 11.71 6.79 -2.07
CA TRP A 296 11.27 7.66 -0.98
C TRP A 296 12.41 8.52 -0.43
N ALA A 297 13.59 7.93 -0.18
CA ALA A 297 14.77 8.67 0.30
C ALA A 297 15.21 9.75 -0.71
N ILE A 298 15.19 9.44 -2.01
CA ILE A 298 15.49 10.41 -3.08
C ILE A 298 14.48 11.56 -3.08
N ALA A 299 13.18 11.25 -2.96
CA ALA A 299 12.14 12.26 -2.89
C ALA A 299 12.32 13.17 -1.67
N SER A 300 12.56 12.60 -0.48
CA SER A 300 12.82 13.37 0.74
C SER A 300 14.07 14.24 0.64
N ALA A 301 15.18 13.71 0.11
CA ALA A 301 16.40 14.47 -0.10
C ALA A 301 16.18 15.64 -1.08
N SER A 302 15.42 15.39 -2.15
CA SER A 302 15.06 16.42 -3.14
C SER A 302 14.27 17.55 -2.51
N THR A 303 13.26 17.23 -1.69
CA THR A 303 12.48 18.23 -0.94
C THR A 303 13.36 19.01 0.04
N CYS A 304 14.27 18.33 0.75
CA CYS A 304 15.19 18.98 1.68
C CYS A 304 16.09 19.99 0.97
N VAL A 305 16.69 19.60 -0.16
CA VAL A 305 17.53 20.50 -0.98
C VAL A 305 16.73 21.70 -1.49
N PHE A 306 15.50 21.46 -1.96
CA PHE A 306 14.61 22.54 -2.41
C PHE A 306 14.29 23.54 -1.29
N LEU A 307 13.99 23.06 -0.09
CA LEU A 307 13.70 23.92 1.07
C LEU A 307 14.93 24.71 1.50
N ILE A 308 16.10 24.08 1.57
CA ILE A 308 17.36 24.76 1.92
C ILE A 308 17.69 25.84 0.87
N HIS A 309 17.51 25.53 -0.41
CA HIS A 309 17.72 26.49 -1.50
C HIS A 309 16.78 27.69 -1.39
N THR A 310 15.51 27.45 -1.10
CA THR A 310 14.50 28.50 -0.93
C THR A 310 14.76 29.35 0.31
N ALA A 311 15.12 28.74 1.43
CA ALA A 311 15.48 29.45 2.66
C ALA A 311 16.68 30.37 2.46
N ARG A 312 17.74 29.89 1.78
CA ARG A 312 18.90 30.73 1.44
C ARG A 312 18.56 31.92 0.54
N ARG A 313 17.56 31.79 -0.34
CA ARG A 313 17.09 32.90 -1.19
C ARG A 313 16.39 33.98 -0.37
N MET A 314 15.55 33.61 0.61
CA MET A 314 14.86 34.60 1.46
C MET A 314 15.84 35.40 2.31
N VAL A 315 16.82 34.74 2.94
CA VAL A 315 17.83 35.43 3.77
C VAL A 315 18.65 36.42 2.94
N ARG A 316 18.93 36.09 1.67
CA ARG A 316 19.66 37.00 0.77
C ARG A 316 18.83 38.20 0.31
N SER A 317 17.50 38.09 0.27
CA SER A 317 16.63 39.22 -0.10
C SER A 317 16.35 40.21 1.04
N GLU A 318 16.67 39.84 2.28
CA GLU A 318 16.56 40.74 3.45
C GLU A 318 17.85 41.54 3.75
N GLN A 319 18.95 41.24 3.07
CA GLN A 319 20.22 41.99 3.15
C GLN A 319 20.40 42.91 1.94
#